data_AF-A0A1R0ZLD1-F1
#
_entry.id   AF-A0A1R0ZLD1-F1
#
_cell.length_a   1.000
_cell.length_b   1.000
_cell.length_c   1.000
_cell.angle_alpha   90.00
_cell.angle_beta   90.00
_cell.angle_gamma   90.00
#
_symmetry.space_group_name_H-M   'P 1'
#
loop_
_entity.id
_entity.type
_entity.pdbx_description
1 polymer ?
#
loop_
_entity_poly.entity_id
_entity_poly.type
_entity_poly.pdbx_seq_one_letter_code
_entity_poly.pdbx_strand_id
1 'polypeptide(L)'
;MSSLSFRNFSASDRMLYIEQIISSLKEGGWFITFEYFPQMKKELMQYFDIVSVKWVLLNFPPALVYICRKKASTQVKQSDYIHSSIDVKSISRVSTER
;
A
#
# COMPACT_ATOMS: atom_id res chain seq x y z
N MET A 1 -11.99 -10.38 4.02
CA MET A 1 -10.79 -9.56 3.72
C MET A 1 -11.25 -8.14 3.43
N SER A 2 -11.43 -7.31 4.45
CA SER A 2 -11.73 -5.89 4.25
C SER A 2 -10.40 -5.15 4.02
N SER A 3 -10.04 -4.92 2.76
CA SER A 3 -8.92 -4.03 2.43
C SER A 3 -9.37 -2.59 2.64
N LEU A 4 -8.89 -1.95 3.71
CA LEU A 4 -9.17 -0.54 3.96
C LEU A 4 -8.43 0.29 2.90
N SER A 5 -9.14 1.17 2.20
CA SER A 5 -8.53 2.09 1.21
C SER A 5 -7.44 2.93 1.88
N PHE A 6 -6.35 3.22 1.15
CA PHE A 6 -5.29 4.10 1.65
C PHE A 6 -5.83 5.47 2.06
N ARG A 7 -6.96 5.89 1.48
CA ARG A 7 -7.63 7.16 1.78
C ARG A 7 -8.09 7.30 3.23
N ASN A 8 -8.32 6.20 3.94
CA ASN A 8 -8.81 6.23 5.32
C ASN A 8 -7.70 6.51 6.34
N PHE A 9 -6.45 6.63 5.90
CA PHE A 9 -5.31 6.90 6.76
C PHE A 9 -4.83 8.36 6.63
N SER A 10 -4.18 8.85 7.69
CA SER A 10 -3.52 10.16 7.68
C SER A 10 -2.41 10.20 6.62
N ALA A 11 -1.98 11.40 6.21
CA ALA A 11 -0.90 11.53 5.23
C ALA A 11 0.41 10.90 5.71
N SER A 12 0.71 11.02 7.00
CA SER A 12 1.89 10.44 7.63
C SER A 12 1.85 8.91 7.60
N ASP A 13 0.69 8.32 7.91
CA ASP A 13 0.53 6.86 7.89
C ASP A 13 0.62 6.31 6.47
N ARG A 14 0.02 6.99 5.48
CA ARG A 14 0.13 6.58 4.07
C ARG A 14 1.58 6.56 3.61
N MET A 15 2.33 7.61 3.96
CA MET A 15 3.75 7.70 3.65
C MET A 15 4.53 6.55 4.29
N LEU A 16 4.29 6.27 5.59
CA LEU A 16 4.92 5.16 6.30
C LEU A 16 4.64 3.81 5.63
N TYR A 17 3.38 3.53 5.27
CA TYR A 17 3.02 2.30 4.59
C TYR A 17 3.68 2.19 3.21
N ILE A 18 3.70 3.28 2.43
CA ILE A 18 4.36 3.32 1.13
C ILE A 18 5.86 3.04 1.28
N GLU A 19 6.53 3.64 2.26
CA GLU A 19 7.95 3.39 2.55
C GLU A 19 8.21 1.92 2.91
N GLN A 20 7.40 1.33 3.78
CA GLN A 20 7.49 -0.08 4.15
C GLN A 20 7.25 -1.02 2.96
N ILE A 21 6.28 -0.69 2.10
CA ILE A 21 6.03 -1.46 0.87
C ILE A 21 7.26 -1.39 -0.04
N ILE A 22 7.82 -0.21 -0.27
CA ILE A 22 9.01 -0.05 -1.10
C ILE A 22 10.21 -0.80 -0.53
N SER A 23 10.43 -0.77 0.79
CA SER A 23 11.54 -1.46 1.44
C SER A 23 11.41 -2.99 1.34
N SER A 24 10.17 -3.50 1.38
CA SER A 24 9.89 -4.93 1.19
C SER A 24 10.04 -5.42 -0.26
N LEU A 25 9.99 -4.51 -1.24
CA LEU A 25 10.08 -4.85 -2.65
C LEU A 25 11.53 -4.90 -3.15
N LYS A 26 11.88 -5.97 -3.88
CA LYS A 26 13.12 -6.02 -4.66
C LYS A 26 13.16 -4.93 -5.74
N GLU A 27 14.35 -4.62 -6.22
CA GLU A 27 14.52 -3.69 -7.35
C GLU A 27 13.68 -4.12 -8.56
N GLY A 28 12.97 -3.17 -9.16
CA GLY A 28 12.04 -3.44 -10.25
C GLY A 28 10.83 -4.30 -9.87
N GLY A 29 10.59 -4.52 -8.57
CA GLY A 29 9.45 -5.25 -8.03
C GLY A 29 8.11 -4.57 -8.36
N TRP A 30 7.05 -5.37 -8.37
CA TRP A 30 5.70 -4.92 -8.70
C TRP A 30 4.93 -4.53 -7.45
N PHE A 31 4.27 -3.38 -7.51
CA PHE A 31 3.27 -2.95 -6.54
C PHE A 31 1.93 -2.79 -7.27
N ILE A 32 0.91 -3.51 -6.84
CA ILE A 32 -0.43 -3.45 -7.44
C ILE A 32 -1.40 -3.03 -6.35
N THR A 33 -2.12 -1.94 -6.57
CA THR A 33 -3.14 -1.44 -5.65
C THR A 33 -4.37 -1.02 -6.42
N PHE A 34 -5.54 -1.09 -5.80
CA PHE A 34 -6.78 -0.63 -6.39
C PHE A 34 -7.45 0.39 -5.46
N GLU A 35 -7.97 1.45 -6.04
CA GLU A 35 -8.64 2.51 -5.32
C GLU A 35 -9.92 2.90 -6.06
N TYR A 36 -10.94 3.31 -5.32
CA TYR A 36 -12.19 3.78 -5.92
C TYR A 36 -12.07 5.20 -6.48
N PHE A 37 -11.04 5.95 -6.08
CA PHE A 37 -10.83 7.34 -6.49
C PHE A 37 -9.40 7.60 -6.98
N PRO A 38 -9.21 8.50 -7.97
CA PRO A 38 -7.93 8.71 -8.63
C PRO A 38 -6.91 9.55 -7.84
N GLN A 39 -7.23 10.00 -6.62
CA GLN A 39 -6.46 10.97 -5.85
C GLN A 39 -5.04 10.48 -5.50
N MET A 40 -4.88 9.18 -5.28
CA MET A 40 -3.59 8.56 -4.90
C MET A 40 -2.55 8.53 -6.02
N LYS A 41 -2.94 8.80 -7.27
CA LYS A 41 -2.02 8.73 -8.43
C LYS A 41 -0.77 9.59 -8.23
N LYS A 42 -0.92 10.83 -7.76
CA LYS A 42 0.20 11.77 -7.58
C LYS A 42 1.20 11.28 -6.54
N GLU A 43 0.71 10.75 -5.43
CA GLU A 43 1.52 10.20 -4.34
C GLU A 43 2.29 8.97 -4.82
N LEU A 44 1.62 8.04 -5.51
CA LEU A 44 2.26 6.84 -6.07
C LEU A 44 3.36 7.17 -7.09
N MET A 45 3.17 8.20 -7.93
CA MET A 45 4.18 8.60 -8.93
C MET A 45 5.49 9.13 -8.31
N GLN A 46 5.47 9.58 -7.06
CA GLN A 46 6.68 10.01 -6.37
C GLN A 46 7.62 8.82 -6.16
N TYR A 47 7.05 7.69 -5.74
CA TYR A 47 7.83 6.53 -5.31
C TYR A 47 7.95 5.40 -6.35
N PHE A 48 6.97 5.27 -7.24
CA PHE A 48 6.87 4.20 -8.23
C PHE A 48 6.72 4.74 -9.66
N ASP A 49 7.13 3.93 -10.63
CA ASP A 49 6.76 4.12 -12.03
C ASP A 49 5.39 3.49 -12.26
N ILE A 50 4.40 4.29 -12.65
CA ILE A 50 3.08 3.78 -13.00
C ILE A 50 3.14 3.20 -14.40
N VAL A 51 3.09 1.87 -14.49
CA VAL A 51 3.15 1.12 -15.75
C VAL A 51 1.80 1.13 -16.44
N SER A 52 0.71 0.98 -15.69
CA SER A 52 -0.64 0.97 -16.24
C SER A 52 -1.67 1.33 -15.18
N VAL A 53 -2.80 1.88 -15.63
CA VAL A 53 -3.96 2.14 -14.79
C VAL A 53 -5.19 1.57 -15.50
N LYS A 54 -5.94 0.70 -14.83
CA LYS A 54 -7.08 -0.02 -15.42
C LYS A 54 -8.35 0.19 -14.61
N TRP A 55 -9.45 0.46 -15.30
CA TRP A 55 -10.77 0.41 -14.68
C TRP A 55 -11.27 -1.03 -14.63
N VAL A 56 -11.71 -1.46 -13.45
CA VAL A 56 -12.32 -2.77 -13.22
C VAL A 56 -13.76 -2.53 -12.78
N LEU A 57 -14.67 -2.56 -13.77
CA LEU A 57 -16.11 -2.30 -13.58
C LEU A 57 -16.85 -3.44 -12.88
N LEU A 58 -16.25 -4.65 -12.85
CA LEU A 58 -16.80 -5.81 -12.16
C LEU A 58 -16.69 -5.71 -10.62
N ASN A 59 -15.98 -4.71 -10.10
CA ASN A 59 -16.04 -4.38 -8.68
C ASN A 59 -17.19 -3.38 -8.44
N PHE A 60 -17.92 -3.49 -7.32
CA PHE A 60 -18.94 -2.51 -6.94
C PHE A 60 -18.56 -1.84 -5.61
N PRO A 61 -18.24 -0.53 -5.60
CA PRO A 61 -18.18 0.37 -6.75
C PRO A 61 -16.99 0.06 -7.69
N PRO A 62 -17.03 0.48 -8.97
CA PRO A 62 -15.92 0.28 -9.90
C PRO A 62 -14.59 0.76 -9.35
N ALA A 63 -13.53 -0.03 -9.53
CA ALA A 63 -12.21 0.28 -8.98
C ALA A 63 -11.21 0.65 -10.06
N LEU A 64 -10.27 1.51 -9.71
CA LEU A 64 -9.12 1.88 -10.50
C LEU A 64 -7.89 1.12 -10.00
N VAL A 65 -7.39 0.20 -10.80
CA VAL A 65 -6.22 -0.62 -10.49
C VAL A 65 -4.97 0.07 -11.03
N TYR A 66 -4.04 0.39 -10.13
CA TYR A 66 -2.70 0.88 -10.44
C TYR A 66 -1.71 -0.27 -10.48
N ILE A 67 -1.01 -0.40 -11.60
CA ILE A 67 0.08 -1.35 -11.77
C ILE A 67 1.37 -0.53 -11.77
N CYS A 68 2.14 -0.68 -10.69
CA CYS A 68 3.31 0.14 -10.40
C CYS A 68 4.57 -0.71 -10.34
N ARG A 69 5.71 -0.13 -10.68
CA ARG A 69 7.03 -0.74 -10.58
C ARG A 69 7.94 0.10 -9.69
N LYS A 70 8.66 -0.54 -8.78
CA LYS A 70 9.66 0.14 -7.93
C LYS A 70 10.78 0.69 -8.82
N LYS A 71 11.08 1.99 -8.70
CA LYS A 71 12.18 2.62 -9.43
C LYS A 71 13.51 2.08 -8.93
N ALA A 72 14.48 1.93 -9.82
CA ALA A 72 15.83 1.46 -9.49
C ALA A 72 16.53 2.34 -8.43
N SER A 73 16.25 3.64 -8.44
CA SER A 73 16.87 4.64 -7.58
C SER A 73 16.05 5.03 -6.34
N THR A 74 14.89 4.42 -6.09
CA THR A 74 14.08 4.76 -4.90
C THR A 74 14.74 4.20 -3.64
N GLN A 75 15.63 5.01 -3.04
CA GLN A 75 16.24 4.78 -1.74
C GLN A 75 15.25 5.26 -0.67
N VAL A 76 14.67 4.34 0.09
CA VAL A 76 13.87 4.70 1.26
C VAL A 76 14.84 5.18 2.34
N LYS A 77 14.71 6.45 2.77
CA LYS A 77 15.40 6.90 3.98
C LYS A 77 14.72 6.21 5.15
N GLN A 78 15.39 5.23 5.76
CA GLN A 78 14.97 4.62 7.01
C GLN A 78 14.86 5.74 8.05
N SER A 79 13.65 6.23 8.32
CA SER A 79 13.41 7.20 9.38
C SER A 79 13.17 6.43 10.68
N ASP A 80 13.95 6.75 11.71
CA ASP A 80 13.98 6.08 13.02
C ASP A 80 12.72 6.35 13.88
N TYR A 81 11.52 6.11 13.33
CA TYR A 81 10.28 6.16 14.10
C TYR A 81 10.09 4.85 14.87
N ILE A 82 10.32 4.95 16.18
CA ILE A 82 10.10 3.93 17.20
C ILE A 82 8.77 3.20 16.96
N HIS A 83 8.90 1.89 16.79
CA HIS A 83 7.85 0.89 16.72
C HIS A 83 6.95 0.97 17.97
N SER A 84 5.79 1.64 17.88
CA SER A 84 4.67 1.31 18.76
C SER A 84 4.12 -0.03 18.30
N SER A 85 4.60 -1.06 18.98
CA SER A 85 4.25 -2.47 18.86
C SER A 85 2.73 -2.65 18.74
N ILE A 86 2.22 -2.83 17.52
CA ILE A 86 1.00 -3.60 17.33
C ILE A 86 1.45 -5.06 17.36
N ASP A 87 1.28 -5.69 18.52
CA ASP A 87 1.53 -7.11 18.71
C ASP A 87 0.51 -7.93 17.90
N VAL A 88 0.91 -8.29 16.68
CA VAL A 88 0.16 -9.15 15.75
C VAL A 88 -0.16 -10.53 16.37
N LYS A 89 0.48 -10.92 17.49
CA LYS A 89 0.15 -12.17 18.22
C LYS A 89 -1.20 -12.16 18.93
N SER A 90 -1.87 -11.00 19.05
CA SER A 90 -3.18 -10.93 19.71
C SER A 90 -4.35 -11.39 18.82
N ILE A 91 -4.20 -11.37 17.49
CA ILE A 91 -5.28 -11.76 16.55
C ILE A 91 -5.39 -13.29 16.39
N SER A 92 -4.32 -14.03 16.70
CA SER A 92 -4.30 -15.50 16.54
C SER A 92 -5.04 -16.28 17.64
N ARG A 93 -5.56 -15.61 18.68
CA ARG A 93 -6.18 -16.28 19.84
C ARG A 93 -7.70 -16.39 19.81
N VAL A 94 -8.39 -15.82 18.82
CA VAL A 94 -9.87 -15.89 18.72
C VAL A 94 -10.27 -16.75 17.53
N SER A 95 -9.92 -18.04 17.54
CA SER A 95 -10.47 -19.06 16.62
C SER A 95 -10.12 -20.48 17.07
N THR A 96 -10.23 -20.82 18.37
CA THR A 96 -10.39 -22.22 18.79
C THR A 96 -10.99 -22.25 20.21
N GLU A 97 -12.29 -22.00 20.32
CA GLU A 97 -13.10 -22.63 21.36
C GLU A 97 -14.38 -23.17 20.69
N ARG A 98 -14.84 -24.30 21.23
CA ARG A 98 -15.71 -25.31 20.64
C ARG A 98 -17.13 -24.85 20.33
#